data_AF-A0A409WIL2-F1
#
_entry.id   AF-A0A409WIL2-F1
#
_cell.length_a   1.000
_cell.length_b   1.000
_cell.length_c   1.000
_cell.angle_alpha   90.00
_cell.angle_beta   90.00
_cell.angle_gamma   90.00
#
_symmetry.space_group_name_H-M   'P 1'
#
loop_
_entity.id
_entity.type
_entity.pdbx_description
1 polymer ?
#
loop_
_entity_poly.entity_id
_entity_poly.type
_entity_poly.pdbx_seq_one_letter_code
_entity_poly.pdbx_strand_id
1 'polypeptide(L)'
;MKNSRAKGKFDVRLRKRTKLDEKHELRSKKYDAAMVHTLMSEDEDSIKDGQVIKTEYISRPPVYRSIEFYDLLDKLPDPTPSHKYIKRVVGVPKEIPPPIAKKLENRARRWMISPEWLAKPENKEYDVPQRISESGVAWGDEKDPEEIEATQQRVKEEKADIKRQKTGSGKKETAKAKKGKGKGKEKAVSKQPVVSSSSVGSADDMYV
;
A
#
# COMPACT_ATOMS: atom_id res chain seq x y z
N MET A 1 -27.08 -4.75 -6.47
CA MET A 1 -25.62 -4.69 -6.32
C MET A 1 -25.03 -6.00 -6.81
N LYS A 2 -24.19 -6.00 -7.85
CA LYS A 2 -23.44 -7.21 -8.23
C LYS A 2 -22.48 -7.53 -7.09
N ASN A 3 -22.65 -8.67 -6.41
CA ASN A 3 -21.62 -9.18 -5.51
C ASN A 3 -20.34 -9.33 -6.33
N SER A 4 -19.25 -8.64 -5.96
CA SER A 4 -17.97 -8.85 -6.62
C SER A 4 -17.56 -10.32 -6.48
N ARG A 5 -16.95 -10.89 -7.52
CA ARG A 5 -16.53 -12.30 -7.50
C ARG A 5 -15.55 -12.57 -6.36
N ALA A 6 -14.70 -11.58 -6.05
CA ALA A 6 -13.85 -11.53 -4.88
C ALA A 6 -14.61 -11.74 -3.55
N LYS A 7 -15.81 -11.16 -3.39
CA LYS A 7 -16.64 -11.36 -2.18
C LYS A 7 -17.12 -12.80 -2.09
N GLY A 8 -17.60 -13.38 -3.19
CA GLY A 8 -18.01 -14.79 -3.21
C GLY A 8 -16.86 -15.75 -2.85
N LYS A 9 -15.65 -15.46 -3.35
CA LYS A 9 -14.43 -16.22 -2.98
C LYS A 9 -14.09 -16.05 -1.50
N PHE A 10 -14.15 -14.82 -0.99
CA PHE A 10 -13.94 -14.52 0.43
C PHE A 10 -14.90 -15.32 1.32
N ASP A 11 -16.20 -15.28 1.05
CA ASP A 11 -17.22 -15.94 1.86
C ASP A 11 -17.01 -17.45 1.91
N VAL A 12 -16.62 -18.07 0.79
CA VAL A 12 -16.31 -19.51 0.71
C VAL A 12 -15.10 -19.84 1.59
N ARG A 13 -14.01 -19.08 1.45
CA ARG A 13 -12.80 -19.25 2.26
C ARG A 13 -13.08 -19.06 3.75
N LEU A 14 -13.93 -18.09 4.09
CA LEU A 14 -14.33 -17.84 5.48
C LEU A 14 -15.10 -19.05 6.03
N ARG A 15 -16.08 -19.60 5.30
CA ARG A 15 -16.80 -20.81 5.72
C ARG A 15 -15.89 -22.02 5.90
N LYS A 16 -14.95 -22.23 4.97
CA LYS A 16 -13.95 -23.30 5.09
C LYS A 16 -13.13 -23.13 6.37
N ARG A 17 -12.63 -21.91 6.62
CA ARG A 17 -11.81 -21.60 7.80
C ARG A 17 -12.59 -21.74 9.11
N THR A 18 -13.83 -21.27 9.18
CA THR A 18 -14.62 -21.31 10.42
C THR A 18 -15.06 -22.71 10.79
N LYS A 19 -15.12 -23.64 9.83
CA LYS A 19 -15.48 -25.03 10.08
C LYS A 19 -14.30 -25.92 10.49
N LEU A 20 -13.07 -25.44 10.32
CA LEU A 20 -11.88 -26.12 10.87
C LEU A 20 -11.93 -26.17 12.40
N ASP A 21 -11.24 -27.15 12.98
CA ASP A 21 -11.09 -27.25 14.42
C ASP A 21 -10.48 -25.98 15.02
N GLU A 22 -10.87 -25.65 16.25
CA GLU A 22 -10.39 -24.44 16.94
C GLU A 22 -8.88 -24.41 17.13
N LYS A 23 -8.26 -25.60 17.22
CA LYS A 23 -6.81 -25.77 17.35
C LYS A 23 -6.09 -25.82 16.00
N HIS A 24 -6.82 -25.77 14.88
CA HIS A 24 -6.21 -25.85 13.56
C HIS A 24 -5.41 -24.57 13.26
N GLU A 25 -4.22 -24.73 12.71
CA GLU A 25 -3.28 -23.63 12.49
C GLU A 25 -3.87 -22.50 11.62
N LEU A 26 -4.53 -22.86 10.52
CA LEU A 26 -5.23 -21.89 9.64
C LEU A 26 -6.34 -21.08 10.33
N ARG A 27 -6.85 -21.51 11.49
CA ARG A 27 -7.85 -20.77 12.28
C ARG A 27 -7.20 -19.79 13.27
N SER A 28 -5.88 -19.85 13.45
CA SER A 28 -5.14 -18.91 14.28
C SER A 28 -5.30 -17.46 13.80
N LYS A 29 -5.34 -16.53 14.76
CA LYS A 29 -5.43 -15.08 14.51
C LYS A 29 -4.29 -14.54 13.64
N LYS A 30 -3.14 -15.24 13.61
CA LYS A 30 -1.99 -14.89 12.77
C LYS A 30 -2.33 -14.77 11.27
N TYR A 31 -3.39 -15.45 10.83
CA TYR A 31 -3.87 -15.43 9.45
C TYR A 31 -5.07 -14.50 9.21
N ASP A 32 -5.58 -13.80 10.23
CA ASP A 32 -6.76 -12.93 10.07
C ASP A 32 -6.52 -11.84 9.02
N ALA A 33 -5.30 -11.30 8.95
CA ALA A 33 -4.93 -10.29 7.97
C ALA A 33 -5.05 -10.77 6.51
N ALA A 34 -4.96 -12.08 6.24
CA ALA A 34 -5.18 -12.63 4.90
C ALA A 34 -6.66 -12.86 4.58
N MET A 35 -7.53 -12.82 5.58
CA MET A 35 -8.98 -12.99 5.47
C MET A 35 -9.68 -11.65 5.33
N VAL A 36 -9.26 -10.88 4.34
CA VAL A 36 -9.81 -9.56 4.03
C VAL A 36 -10.22 -9.51 2.56
N HIS A 37 -11.45 -9.05 2.32
CA HIS A 37 -12.05 -9.04 0.98
C HIS A 37 -11.21 -8.24 -0.04
N THR A 38 -10.62 -7.11 0.38
CA THR A 38 -9.80 -6.25 -0.50
C THR A 38 -8.51 -6.93 -0.98
N LEU A 39 -8.04 -7.95 -0.26
CA LEU A 39 -6.85 -8.73 -0.60
C LEU A 39 -7.21 -10.00 -1.41
N MET A 40 -8.48 -10.23 -1.73
CA MET A 40 -8.86 -11.34 -2.60
C MET A 40 -8.51 -11.03 -4.05
N SER A 41 -8.05 -12.03 -4.79
CA SER A 41 -7.84 -11.87 -6.23
C SER A 41 -9.19 -11.82 -6.96
N GLU A 42 -9.28 -10.94 -7.95
CA GLU A 42 -10.42 -10.90 -8.87
C GLU A 42 -10.40 -12.14 -9.78
N ASP A 43 -11.59 -12.67 -10.03
CA ASP A 43 -11.80 -13.79 -10.93
C ASP A 43 -12.18 -13.28 -12.33
N GLU A 44 -11.46 -13.75 -13.33
CA GLU A 44 -11.68 -13.42 -14.73
C GLU A 44 -12.63 -14.45 -15.38
N ASP A 45 -13.35 -14.02 -16.41
CA ASP A 45 -14.20 -14.90 -17.21
C ASP A 45 -13.33 -15.86 -18.05
N SER A 46 -13.72 -17.14 -18.12
CA SER A 46 -13.04 -18.10 -19.00
C SER A 46 -13.49 -17.87 -20.44
N ILE A 47 -12.54 -17.72 -21.36
CA ILE A 47 -12.80 -17.55 -22.80
C ILE A 47 -12.24 -18.77 -23.52
N LYS A 48 -13.10 -19.53 -24.21
CA LYS A 48 -12.68 -20.56 -25.17
C LYS A 48 -13.33 -20.27 -26.51
N ASP A 49 -12.54 -20.36 -27.58
CA ASP A 49 -12.99 -20.13 -28.96
C ASP A 49 -13.71 -18.78 -29.16
N GLY A 50 -13.25 -17.74 -28.45
CA GLY A 50 -13.83 -16.40 -28.50
C GLY A 50 -15.15 -16.23 -27.73
N GLN A 51 -15.64 -17.26 -27.07
CA GLN A 51 -16.88 -17.21 -26.27
C GLN A 51 -16.62 -17.28 -24.77
N VAL A 52 -17.37 -16.49 -24.01
CA VAL A 52 -17.33 -16.51 -22.54
C VAL A 52 -18.05 -17.73 -22.02
N ILE A 53 -17.30 -18.61 -21.36
CA ILE A 53 -17.81 -19.77 -20.66
C ILE A 53 -18.30 -19.37 -19.27
N LYS A 54 -19.58 -19.67 -19.00
CA LYS A 54 -20.23 -19.35 -17.71
C LYS A 54 -20.04 -20.44 -16.64
N THR A 55 -19.47 -21.59 -16.99
CA THR A 55 -19.32 -22.75 -16.11
C THR A 55 -18.05 -22.69 -15.25
N GLU A 56 -17.08 -21.87 -15.62
CA GLU A 56 -15.82 -21.75 -14.90
C GLU A 56 -15.29 -20.30 -14.91
N TYR A 57 -14.63 -19.93 -13.81
CA TYR A 57 -13.88 -18.69 -13.69
C TYR A 57 -12.39 -18.98 -13.57
N ILE A 58 -11.56 -18.07 -14.09
CA ILE A 58 -10.10 -18.14 -13.98
C ILE A 58 -9.66 -17.27 -12.81
N SER A 59 -9.14 -17.90 -11.75
CA SER A 59 -8.55 -17.21 -10.61
C SER A 59 -7.06 -17.00 -10.86
N ARG A 60 -6.64 -15.74 -11.09
CA ARG A 60 -5.23 -15.40 -11.27
C ARG A 60 -4.67 -14.79 -9.98
N PRO A 61 -3.83 -15.52 -9.21
CA PRO A 61 -3.21 -14.94 -8.02
C PRO A 61 -2.20 -13.84 -8.43
N PRO A 62 -2.03 -12.79 -7.62
CA PRO A 62 -0.96 -11.82 -7.85
C PRO A 62 0.42 -12.45 -7.67
N VAL A 63 1.40 -12.05 -8.48
CA VAL A 63 2.78 -12.60 -8.41
C VAL A 63 3.44 -12.33 -7.06
N TYR A 64 3.16 -11.19 -6.43
CA TYR A 64 3.75 -10.87 -5.13
C TYR A 64 3.34 -11.82 -4.01
N ARG A 65 2.25 -12.59 -4.17
CA ARG A 65 1.61 -13.28 -3.05
C ARG A 65 2.32 -14.57 -2.69
N SER A 66 2.60 -14.79 -1.40
CA SER A 66 3.05 -16.09 -0.91
C SER A 66 1.93 -17.13 -1.05
N ILE A 67 2.27 -18.28 -1.61
CA ILE A 67 1.31 -19.27 -2.12
C ILE A 67 0.65 -20.07 -0.99
N GLU A 68 1.35 -20.25 0.13
CA GLU A 68 1.08 -21.32 1.11
C GLU A 68 -0.31 -21.24 1.77
N PHE A 69 -0.73 -20.09 2.29
CA PHE A 69 -1.96 -19.98 3.07
C PHE A 69 -3.23 -20.25 2.23
N TYR A 70 -3.33 -19.59 1.07
CA TYR A 70 -4.54 -19.70 0.25
C TYR A 70 -4.66 -21.06 -0.42
N ASP A 71 -3.54 -21.67 -0.81
CA ASP A 71 -3.54 -23.00 -1.42
C ASP A 71 -4.01 -24.07 -0.43
N LEU A 72 -3.54 -23.99 0.82
CA LEU A 72 -4.01 -24.89 1.88
C LEU A 72 -5.52 -24.72 2.12
N LEU A 73 -5.99 -23.48 2.18
CA LEU A 73 -7.40 -23.18 2.42
C LEU A 73 -8.30 -23.59 1.24
N ASP A 74 -7.85 -23.37 0.01
CA ASP A 74 -8.62 -23.68 -1.19
C ASP A 74 -8.74 -25.19 -1.44
N LYS A 75 -7.77 -26.00 -1.00
CA LYS A 75 -7.81 -27.48 -1.03
C LYS A 75 -8.86 -28.08 -0.10
N LEU A 76 -9.26 -27.38 0.96
CA LEU A 76 -10.26 -27.89 1.90
C LEU A 76 -11.65 -27.99 1.23
N PRO A 77 -12.46 -29.00 1.56
CA PRO A 77 -13.84 -29.07 1.09
C PRO A 77 -14.67 -27.92 1.68
N ASP A 78 -15.56 -27.32 0.88
CA ASP A 78 -16.55 -26.36 1.40
C ASP A 78 -17.58 -27.13 2.22
N PRO A 79 -17.82 -26.78 3.50
CA PRO A 79 -18.82 -27.46 4.33
C PRO A 79 -20.26 -27.24 3.87
N THR A 80 -20.53 -26.17 3.12
CA THR A 80 -21.86 -25.88 2.56
C THR A 80 -21.75 -25.60 1.06
N PRO A 81 -21.44 -26.65 0.26
CA PRO A 81 -21.26 -26.47 -1.17
C PRO A 81 -22.58 -26.05 -1.81
N SER A 82 -22.56 -24.96 -2.56
CA SER A 82 -23.75 -24.53 -3.32
C SER A 82 -23.82 -25.29 -4.64
N HIS A 83 -25.00 -25.83 -4.99
CA HIS A 83 -25.24 -26.39 -6.33
C HIS A 83 -25.05 -25.37 -7.47
N LYS A 84 -25.08 -24.07 -7.16
CA LYS A 84 -24.83 -22.98 -8.11
C LYS A 84 -23.39 -22.49 -8.09
N TYR A 85 -22.49 -23.21 -7.42
CA TYR A 85 -21.09 -22.81 -7.34
C TYR A 85 -20.40 -23.01 -8.69
N ILE A 86 -19.97 -21.89 -9.29
CA ILE A 86 -19.17 -21.90 -10.52
C ILE A 86 -17.73 -22.30 -10.15
N LYS A 87 -17.19 -23.30 -10.85
CA LYS A 87 -15.84 -23.82 -10.63
C LYS A 87 -14.81 -22.71 -10.86
N ARG A 88 -13.81 -22.64 -9.99
CA ARG A 88 -12.66 -21.74 -10.17
C ARG A 88 -11.45 -22.58 -10.57
N VAL A 89 -10.83 -22.22 -11.68
CA VAL A 89 -9.60 -22.84 -12.17
C VAL A 89 -8.46 -21.88 -11.89
N VAL A 90 -7.35 -22.39 -11.36
CA VAL A 90 -6.15 -21.59 -11.12
C VAL A 90 -5.55 -21.21 -12.48
N GLY A 91 -5.42 -19.92 -12.72
CA GLY A 91 -4.77 -19.37 -13.92
C GLY A 91 -3.34 -18.93 -13.65
N VAL A 92 -2.66 -18.48 -14.71
CA VAL A 92 -1.32 -17.90 -14.63
C VAL A 92 -1.32 -16.71 -13.66
N PRO A 93 -0.33 -16.62 -12.74
CA PRO A 93 -0.18 -15.47 -11.87
C PRO A 93 -0.10 -14.15 -12.65
N LYS A 94 -0.63 -13.08 -12.08
CA LYS A 94 -0.74 -11.78 -12.75
C LYS A 94 0.12 -10.74 -12.04
N GLU A 95 0.87 -9.96 -12.81
CA GLU A 95 1.68 -8.85 -12.30
C GLU A 95 0.73 -7.70 -11.92
N ILE A 96 0.33 -7.68 -10.66
CA ILE A 96 -0.48 -6.62 -10.05
C ILE A 96 0.22 -6.23 -8.76
N PRO A 97 0.47 -4.94 -8.49
CA PRO A 97 1.11 -4.52 -7.26
C PRO A 97 0.20 -4.71 -6.02
N PRO A 98 0.76 -4.84 -4.81
CA PRO A 98 -0.03 -4.86 -3.58
C PRO A 98 -0.91 -3.60 -3.46
N PRO A 99 -2.18 -3.73 -3.03
CA PRO A 99 -3.10 -2.58 -3.00
C PRO A 99 -2.65 -1.53 -1.98
N ILE A 100 -2.88 -0.26 -2.30
CA ILE A 100 -2.70 0.84 -1.35
C ILE A 100 -3.92 0.88 -0.44
N ALA A 101 -3.72 0.85 0.88
CA ALA A 101 -4.81 0.97 1.83
C ALA A 101 -4.49 1.93 2.97
N LYS A 102 -5.47 2.75 3.34
CA LYS A 102 -5.33 3.70 4.46
C LYS A 102 -5.32 2.98 5.80
N LYS A 103 -6.18 1.97 5.97
CA LYS A 103 -6.29 1.20 7.21
C LYS A 103 -5.37 -0.01 7.20
N LEU A 104 -4.77 -0.31 8.33
CA LEU A 104 -3.86 -1.43 8.51
C LEU A 104 -4.49 -2.79 8.19
N GLU A 105 -5.75 -2.98 8.58
CA GLU A 105 -6.53 -4.20 8.32
C GLU A 105 -6.57 -4.59 6.83
N ASN A 106 -6.50 -3.60 5.93
CA ASN A 106 -6.62 -3.81 4.49
C ASN A 106 -5.27 -3.84 3.76
N ARG A 107 -4.15 -3.74 4.49
CA ARG A 107 -2.80 -3.82 3.92
C ARG A 107 -2.31 -5.26 3.92
N ALA A 108 -1.50 -5.60 2.93
CA ALA A 108 -0.85 -6.90 2.90
C ALA A 108 0.22 -6.97 4.00
N ARG A 109 0.34 -8.11 4.68
CA ARG A 109 1.41 -8.35 5.66
C ARG A 109 2.67 -8.87 4.98
N ARG A 110 3.84 -8.64 5.58
CA ARG A 110 5.13 -9.12 5.06
C ARG A 110 5.13 -10.61 4.73
N TRP A 111 4.57 -11.45 5.62
CA TRP A 111 4.46 -12.91 5.40
C TRP A 111 3.56 -13.29 4.19
N MET A 112 2.62 -12.42 3.80
CA MET A 112 1.75 -12.63 2.63
C MET A 112 2.47 -12.32 1.31
N ILE A 113 3.67 -11.75 1.37
CA ILE A 113 4.47 -11.36 0.21
C ILE A 113 5.59 -12.38 0.03
N SER A 114 5.83 -12.81 -1.20
CA SER A 114 6.97 -13.66 -1.54
C SER A 114 8.28 -12.89 -1.31
N PRO A 115 9.21 -13.42 -0.49
CA PRO A 115 10.49 -12.76 -0.23
C PRO A 115 11.33 -12.63 -1.51
N GLU A 116 11.22 -13.60 -2.42
CA GLU A 116 11.90 -13.57 -3.73
C GLU A 116 11.36 -12.44 -4.61
N TRP A 117 10.05 -12.21 -4.58
CA TRP A 117 9.44 -11.12 -5.34
C TRP A 117 9.91 -9.77 -4.79
N LEU A 118 9.96 -9.61 -3.47
CA LEU A 118 10.35 -8.36 -2.81
C LEU A 118 11.85 -8.05 -2.89
N ALA A 119 12.69 -9.09 -3.02
CA ALA A 119 14.13 -8.94 -3.19
C ALA A 119 14.52 -8.28 -4.54
N LYS A 120 13.64 -8.37 -5.55
CA LYS A 120 13.87 -7.77 -6.86
C LYS A 120 13.94 -6.23 -6.76
N PRO A 121 14.92 -5.57 -7.41
CA PRO A 121 15.10 -4.12 -7.29
C PRO A 121 13.88 -3.34 -7.79
N GLU A 122 13.21 -3.83 -8.82
CA GLU A 122 11.99 -3.22 -9.40
C GLU A 122 10.83 -3.20 -8.42
N ASN A 123 10.74 -4.17 -7.50
CA ASN A 123 9.61 -4.31 -6.58
C ASN A 123 9.83 -3.60 -5.24
N LYS A 124 11.02 -3.06 -5.00
CA LYS A 124 11.33 -2.32 -3.76
C LYS A 124 10.47 -1.06 -3.61
N GLU A 125 9.97 -0.50 -4.71
CA GLU A 125 9.02 0.63 -4.65
C GLU A 125 7.69 0.29 -3.95
N TYR A 126 7.33 -0.99 -3.89
CA TYR A 126 6.12 -1.48 -3.22
C TYR A 126 6.33 -1.76 -1.73
N ASP A 127 7.57 -1.79 -1.26
CA ASP A 127 7.94 -1.93 0.15
C ASP A 127 7.74 -0.61 0.90
N VAL A 128 6.49 -0.15 0.94
CA VAL A 128 6.07 1.07 1.60
C VAL A 128 5.00 0.77 2.64
N PRO A 129 5.01 1.44 3.81
CA PRO A 129 4.05 1.19 4.89
C PRO A 129 2.58 1.28 4.48
N GLN A 130 2.25 2.02 3.42
CA GLN A 130 0.89 2.19 2.89
C GLN A 130 0.38 0.98 2.08
N ARG A 131 1.27 0.08 1.64
CA ARG A 131 0.97 -1.12 0.85
C ARG A 131 1.23 -2.38 1.64
N ILE A 132 2.43 -2.47 2.22
CA ILE A 132 2.92 -3.62 2.97
C ILE A 132 3.16 -3.17 4.40
N SER A 133 2.64 -3.93 5.35
CA SER A 133 2.89 -3.73 6.78
C SER A 133 3.61 -4.95 7.38
N GLU A 134 4.30 -4.72 8.49
CA GLU A 134 4.91 -5.81 9.25
C GLU A 134 3.86 -6.80 9.75
N SER A 135 4.31 -8.04 9.99
CA SER A 135 3.44 -9.18 10.27
C SER A 135 2.93 -9.20 11.72
N GLY A 136 3.69 -8.60 12.62
CA GLY A 136 3.41 -8.50 14.05
C GLY A 136 3.96 -9.67 14.86
N VAL A 137 3.71 -9.63 16.17
CA VAL A 137 4.30 -10.54 17.16
C VAL A 137 3.92 -11.99 16.90
N ALA A 138 2.73 -12.22 16.36
CA ALA A 138 2.25 -13.56 16.00
C ALA A 138 3.09 -14.27 14.91
N TRP A 139 3.97 -13.53 14.23
CA TRP A 139 4.90 -14.03 13.23
C TRP A 139 6.38 -13.90 13.65
N GLY A 140 6.63 -13.53 14.91
CA GLY A 140 7.97 -13.37 15.47
C GLY A 140 8.54 -11.95 15.40
N ASP A 141 7.75 -10.94 15.00
CA ASP A 141 8.19 -9.55 15.04
C ASP A 141 8.17 -8.99 16.48
N GLU A 142 8.97 -7.96 16.76
CA GLU A 142 9.11 -7.40 18.11
C GLU A 142 7.86 -6.66 18.59
N LYS A 143 7.10 -6.06 17.66
CA LYS A 143 5.90 -5.25 17.97
C LYS A 143 4.81 -5.49 16.96
N ASP A 144 3.58 -5.34 17.41
CA ASP A 144 2.45 -5.41 16.51
C ASP A 144 2.38 -4.16 15.63
N PRO A 145 1.96 -4.33 14.36
CA PRO A 145 1.89 -3.23 13.42
C PRO A 145 0.86 -2.16 13.85
N GLU A 146 -0.12 -2.51 14.69
CA GLU A 146 -1.03 -1.56 15.33
C GLU A 146 -0.30 -0.64 16.33
N GLU A 147 0.64 -1.18 17.10
CA GLU A 147 1.44 -0.42 18.06
C GLU A 147 2.43 0.51 17.36
N ILE A 148 3.01 0.06 16.25
CA ILE A 148 3.90 0.88 15.41
C ILE A 148 3.13 2.08 14.85
N GLU A 149 1.94 1.88 14.30
CA GLU A 149 1.12 2.98 13.79
C GLU A 149 0.66 3.93 14.89
N ALA A 150 0.23 3.42 16.04
CA ALA A 150 -0.17 4.24 17.18
C ALA A 150 0.99 5.12 17.68
N THR A 151 2.20 4.55 17.75
CA THR A 151 3.40 5.30 18.14
C THR A 151 3.75 6.36 17.10
N GLN A 152 3.71 6.03 15.81
CA GLN A 152 3.96 6.99 14.73
C GLN A 152 2.92 8.12 14.72
N GLN A 153 1.66 7.80 14.99
CA GLN A 153 0.60 8.80 15.07
C GLN A 153 0.81 9.75 16.25
N ARG A 154 1.15 9.25 17.44
CA ARG A 154 1.49 10.07 18.61
C ARG A 154 2.65 11.01 18.32
N VAL A 155 3.74 10.49 17.74
CA VAL A 155 4.92 11.31 17.37
C VAL A 155 4.54 12.38 16.34
N LYS A 156 3.62 12.08 15.41
CA LYS A 156 3.15 13.05 14.42
C LYS A 156 2.29 14.15 15.05
N GLU A 157 1.42 13.79 15.99
CA GLU A 157 0.59 14.74 16.75
C GLU A 157 1.46 15.64 17.62
N GLU A 158 2.42 15.08 18.35
CA GLU A 158 3.41 15.86 19.13
C GLU A 158 4.21 16.83 18.24
N LYS A 159 4.71 16.37 17.08
CA LYS A 159 5.40 17.24 16.11
C LYS A 159 4.49 18.33 15.55
N ALA A 160 3.21 18.03 15.30
CA ALA A 160 2.24 19.00 14.82
C ALA A 160 1.94 20.06 15.89
N ASP A 161 1.84 19.67 17.16
CA ASP A 161 1.61 20.57 18.28
C ASP A 161 2.82 21.45 18.58
N ILE A 162 4.05 20.89 18.53
CA ILE A 162 5.28 21.69 18.59
C ILE A 162 5.33 22.72 17.45
N LYS A 163 4.93 22.33 16.22
CA LYS A 163 4.90 23.25 15.08
C LYS A 163 3.85 24.35 15.27
N ARG A 164 2.65 24.01 15.77
CA ARG A 164 1.58 24.97 16.09
C ARG A 164 2.01 25.96 17.16
N GLN A 165 2.64 25.49 18.24
CA GLN A 165 3.17 26.33 19.32
C GLN A 165 4.25 27.29 18.81
N LYS A 166 5.18 26.83 17.95
CA LYS A 166 6.20 27.70 17.32
C LYS A 166 5.62 28.76 16.37
N THR A 167 4.54 28.47 15.66
CA THR A 167 3.89 29.45 14.76
C THR A 167 2.96 30.43 15.48
N GLY A 168 2.40 30.06 16.64
CA GLY A 168 1.48 30.91 17.41
C GLY A 168 2.16 31.96 18.30
N SER A 169 3.42 31.75 18.67
CA SER A 169 4.17 32.62 19.59
C SER A 169 4.97 33.75 18.90
N GLY A 170 4.97 33.82 17.57
CA GLY A 170 5.72 34.84 16.79
C GLY A 170 4.92 36.04 16.27
N LYS A 171 3.68 36.26 16.70
CA LYS A 171 2.80 37.32 16.15
C LYS A 171 2.06 38.14 17.23
N LYS A 172 2.80 38.69 18.18
CA LYS A 172 2.36 39.87 18.95
C LYS A 172 3.55 40.81 19.08
N GLU A 173 3.26 42.11 18.90
CA GLU A 173 4.20 43.26 18.84
C GLU A 173 4.82 43.45 17.45
N THR A 174 4.57 44.51 16.67
CA THR A 174 4.00 45.84 16.90
C THR A 174 3.36 46.35 15.59
N ALA A 175 2.11 46.80 15.61
CA ALA A 175 1.55 47.59 14.52
C ALA A 175 0.59 48.66 15.07
N LYS A 176 1.17 49.69 15.69
CA LYS A 176 0.48 50.96 15.98
C LYS A 176 0.95 52.02 14.97
N ALA A 177 0.03 52.38 14.08
CA ALA A 177 -0.17 53.70 13.45
C ALA A 177 1.01 54.40 12.74
N LYS A 178 0.85 54.65 11.42
CA LYS A 178 0.60 56.01 10.90
C LYS A 178 0.20 56.02 9.42
N LYS A 179 -0.96 56.62 9.17
CA LYS A 179 -1.45 57.15 7.88
C LYS A 179 -0.43 58.15 7.31
N GLY A 180 -0.04 57.98 6.05
CA GLY A 180 0.77 58.94 5.30
C GLY A 180 0.52 58.81 3.81
N LYS A 181 -0.37 59.67 3.31
CA LYS A 181 -0.80 59.79 1.91
C LYS A 181 0.29 60.55 1.14
N GLY A 182 0.90 59.96 0.11
CA GLY A 182 1.96 60.61 -0.68
C GLY A 182 2.01 60.10 -2.10
N LYS A 183 1.36 60.83 -3.01
CA LYS A 183 1.39 60.71 -4.47
C LYS A 183 2.77 61.16 -4.98
N GLY A 184 3.42 60.39 -5.83
CA GLY A 184 4.65 60.82 -6.52
C GLY A 184 4.93 59.94 -7.73
N LYS A 185 4.51 60.40 -8.91
CA LYS A 185 4.96 59.90 -10.22
C LYS A 185 6.43 60.28 -10.39
N GLU A 186 7.26 59.38 -10.90
CA GLU A 186 8.28 59.75 -11.88
C GLU A 186 8.71 58.53 -12.73
N LYS A 187 8.78 58.77 -14.03
CA LYS A 187 9.23 57.89 -15.10
C LYS A 187 10.64 58.34 -15.51
N ALA A 188 11.56 57.41 -15.79
CA ALA A 188 12.59 57.45 -16.86
C ALA A 188 13.48 56.20 -16.70
N VAL A 189 13.55 55.24 -17.65
CA VAL A 189 14.41 55.19 -18.88
C VAL A 189 15.91 55.04 -18.48
N SER A 190 16.76 54.11 -18.95
CA SER A 190 16.79 53.13 -20.05
C SER A 190 17.97 52.15 -19.90
N LYS A 191 17.82 50.95 -20.51
CA LYS A 191 18.75 50.02 -21.21
C LYS A 191 20.28 50.15 -21.01
N GLN A 192 20.96 49.11 -20.48
CA GLN A 192 21.65 47.95 -21.14
C GLN A 192 23.15 48.22 -21.43
N PRO A 193 23.97 47.23 -21.89
CA PRO A 193 24.45 46.02 -21.20
C PRO A 193 26.00 45.91 -21.29
N VAL A 194 26.67 45.14 -20.42
CA VAL A 194 28.07 44.74 -20.70
C VAL A 194 28.35 43.30 -20.30
N VAL A 195 28.69 42.54 -21.32
CA VAL A 195 29.27 41.19 -21.36
C VAL A 195 30.72 41.22 -20.85
N SER A 196 31.12 40.21 -20.08
CA SER A 196 32.51 39.70 -19.99
C SER A 196 32.40 38.26 -19.47
N SER A 197 32.51 37.26 -20.36
CA SER A 197 33.73 36.61 -20.87
C SER A 197 34.19 35.45 -19.98
N SER A 198 34.03 34.26 -20.53
CA SER A 198 34.57 32.95 -20.14
C SER A 198 36.08 32.81 -20.39
N SER A 199 36.80 32.15 -19.47
CA SER A 199 38.02 31.32 -19.72
C SER A 199 38.29 30.52 -18.42
N VAL A 200 38.08 29.20 -18.33
CA VAL A 200 38.90 28.05 -18.79
C VAL A 200 40.34 28.05 -18.23
N GLY A 201 40.65 27.00 -17.45
CA GLY A 201 41.95 26.60 -16.88
C GLY A 201 41.68 25.87 -15.55
N SER A 202 42.27 24.74 -15.15
CA SER A 202 43.42 23.91 -15.56
C SER A 202 43.19 22.55 -14.87
N ALA A 203 43.26 21.40 -15.54
CA ALA A 203 44.42 20.49 -15.65
C ALA A 203 45.04 20.01 -14.32
N ASP A 204 45.13 18.68 -14.22
CA ASP A 204 46.08 17.85 -13.46
C ASP A 204 46.03 17.86 -11.92
N ASP A 205 45.70 16.69 -11.34
CA ASP A 205 46.71 15.96 -10.57
C ASP A 205 46.39 14.46 -10.46
N MET A 206 47.29 13.66 -11.05
CA MET A 206 47.50 12.26 -10.69
C MET A 206 48.11 12.23 -9.29
N TYR A 207 47.72 11.32 -8.41
CA TYR A 207 48.71 10.62 -7.58
C TYR A 207 48.26 9.19 -7.31
N VAL A 208 49.30 8.35 -7.37
CA VAL A 208 49.43 6.89 -7.23
C VAL A 208 48.79 6.34 -5.96
#